data_AF-A0A3C0B3Y6-F1
#
_entry.id   AF-A0A3C0B3Y6-F1
#
_cell.length_a   1.000
_cell.length_b   1.000
_cell.length_c   1.000
_cell.angle_alpha   90.00
_cell.angle_beta   90.00
_cell.angle_gamma   90.00
#
_symmetry.space_group_name_H-M   'P 1'
#
loop_
_entity.id
_entity.type
_entity.pdbx_description
1 polymer ?
#
loop_
_entity_poly.entity_id
_entity_poly.type
_entity_poly.pdbx_seq_one_letter_code
_entity_poly.pdbx_strand_id
1 'polypeptide(L)' 'MYEFTKAMMIQTRIGNNDDIEGVLTLQDKYLFSKLTEAERKSGFVTTPFTKAQIEEIIRENGIFVAENEH' A
#
# COMPACT_ATOMS: atom_id res chain seq x y z
N MET A 1 14.03 -15.83 26.58
CA MET A 1 14.40 -14.57 25.91
C MET A 1 14.74 -14.85 24.44
N TYR A 2 13.78 -15.45 23.70
CA TYR A 2 13.96 -15.89 22.31
C TYR A 2 12.75 -15.50 21.42
N GLU A 3 11.87 -14.64 21.93
CA GLU A 3 10.52 -14.41 21.37
C GLU A 3 10.23 -12.92 21.13
N PHE A 4 11.25 -12.05 21.12
CA PHE A 4 11.04 -10.60 21.00
C PHE A 4 11.79 -9.91 19.85
N THR A 5 12.46 -10.67 18.97
CA THR A 5 13.23 -10.09 17.85
C THR A 5 13.19 -10.93 16.58
N LYS A 6 12.05 -11.56 16.25
CA LYS A 6 11.71 -11.66 14.82
C LYS A 6 11.21 -10.28 14.42
N ALA A 7 12.14 -9.32 14.30
CA ALA A 7 11.85 -8.10 13.58
C ALA A 7 11.31 -8.56 12.23
N MET A 8 10.04 -8.26 11.94
CA MET A 8 9.50 -8.50 10.61
C MET A 8 10.37 -7.71 9.65
N MET A 9 11.31 -8.40 9.00
CA MET A 9 12.15 -7.77 8.00
C MET A 9 11.21 -7.45 6.85
N ILE A 10 11.08 -6.17 6.56
CA ILE A 10 10.29 -5.67 5.45
C ILE A 10 11.22 -5.59 4.26
N GLN A 11 10.90 -6.31 3.20
CA GLN A 11 11.59 -6.23 1.93
C GLN A 11 10.83 -5.27 1.02
N THR A 12 11.56 -4.43 0.29
CA THR A 12 10.97 -3.49 -0.66
C THR A 12 11.44 -3.78 -2.08
N ARG A 13 10.54 -3.63 -3.04
CA ARG A 13 10.79 -3.83 -4.47
C ARG A 13 9.99 -2.83 -5.31
N ILE A 14 10.42 -2.62 -6.55
CA ILE A 14 9.58 -1.92 -7.55
C ILE A 14 8.34 -2.78 -7.80
N GLY A 15 7.17 -2.15 -7.77
CA GLY A 15 5.89 -2.78 -8.02
C GLY A 15 5.70 -3.11 -9.50
N ASN A 16 4.91 -4.14 -9.78
CA ASN A 16 4.56 -4.59 -11.12
C ASN A 16 3.04 -4.79 -11.24
N ASN A 17 2.57 -5.27 -12.39
CA ASN A 17 1.15 -5.41 -12.67
C ASN A 17 0.41 -6.38 -11.74
N ASP A 18 1.11 -7.34 -11.14
CA ASP A 18 0.51 -8.30 -10.20
C ASP A 18 0.17 -7.65 -8.85
N ASP A 19 0.79 -6.50 -8.55
CA ASP A 19 0.56 -5.75 -7.31
C ASP A 19 -0.69 -4.85 -7.36
N ILE A 20 -1.28 -4.65 -8.54
CA ILE A 20 -2.39 -3.70 -8.75
C ILE A 20 -3.57 -4.01 -7.83
N GLU A 21 -3.92 -5.28 -7.67
CA GLU A 21 -5.03 -5.69 -6.78
C GLU A 21 -4.73 -5.35 -5.31
N GLY A 22 -3.49 -5.56 -4.88
CA GLY A 22 -3.03 -5.18 -3.55
C GLY A 22 -3.08 -3.67 -3.33
N VAL A 23 -2.64 -2.88 -4.31
CA VAL A 23 -2.70 -1.41 -4.28
C VAL A 23 -4.15 -0.93 -4.17
N LEU A 24 -5.05 -1.46 -5.00
CA LEU A 24 -6.48 -1.10 -4.97
C LEU A 24 -7.14 -1.49 -3.64
N THR A 25 -6.77 -2.64 -3.08
CA THR A 25 -7.26 -3.10 -1.78
C THR A 25 -6.81 -2.18 -0.65
N LEU A 26 -5.53 -1.77 -0.65
CA LEU A 26 -5.01 -0.80 0.32
C LEU A 26 -5.65 0.57 0.15
N GLN A 27 -5.81 1.05 -1.08
CA GLN A 27 -6.52 2.29 -1.36
C GLN A 27 -7.94 2.26 -0.80
N ASP A 28 -8.69 1.18 -1.03
CA ASP A 28 -10.07 1.07 -0.58
C ASP A 28 -10.19 1.13 0.94
N LYS A 29 -9.26 0.50 1.66
CA LYS A 29 -9.20 0.49 3.12
C LYS A 29 -9.01 1.89 3.73
N TYR A 30 -8.26 2.76 3.04
CA TYR A 30 -7.89 4.09 3.53
C TYR A 30 -8.54 5.24 2.76
N LEU A 31 -9.56 4.93 1.96
CA LEU A 31 -10.21 5.90 1.08
C LEU A 31 -10.85 7.00 1.92
N PHE A 32 -10.63 8.27 1.56
CA PHE A 32 -11.18 9.41 2.30
C PHE A 32 -12.67 9.25 2.64
N SER A 33 -13.49 8.83 1.68
CA SER A 33 -14.94 8.64 1.86
C SER A 33 -15.32 7.53 2.85
N LYS A 34 -14.41 6.61 3.16
CA LYS A 34 -14.60 5.47 4.07
C LYS A 34 -14.06 5.71 5.48
N LEU A 35 -13.32 6.81 5.68
CA LEU A 35 -12.74 7.16 6.97
C LEU A 35 -13.60 8.20 7.70
N THR A 36 -13.69 8.05 9.02
CA THR A 36 -14.26 9.07 9.92
C THR A 36 -13.37 10.31 10.00
N GLU A 37 -13.89 11.42 10.54
CA GLU A 37 -13.10 12.64 10.69
C GLU A 37 -11.88 12.45 11.62
N ALA A 38 -12.00 11.62 12.66
CA ALA A 38 -10.91 11.32 13.58
C ALA A 38 -9.80 10.50 12.91
N GLU A 39 -10.17 9.51 12.09
CA GLU A 39 -9.23 8.69 11.32
C GLU A 39 -8.54 9.51 10.23
N ARG A 40 -9.25 10.45 9.58
CA ARG A 40 -8.67 11.37 8.59
C ARG A 40 -7.62 12.30 9.18
N LYS A 41 -7.79 12.74 10.44
CA LYS A 41 -6.87 13.67 11.11
C LYS A 41 -5.57 13.01 11.58
N SER A 42 -5.56 11.68 11.72
CA SER A 42 -4.44 10.93 12.31
C SER A 42 -3.85 9.86 11.36
N GLY A 43 -4.43 9.65 10.18
CA GLY A 43 -4.14 8.51 9.33
C GLY A 43 -3.50 8.82 7.96
N PHE A 44 -3.05 7.76 7.31
CA PHE A 44 -2.77 7.72 5.87
C PHE A 44 -4.11 7.72 5.13
N VAL A 45 -4.35 8.73 4.30
CA VAL A 45 -5.61 8.87 3.55
C VAL A 45 -5.31 8.80 2.07
N THR A 46 -6.07 7.97 1.36
CA THR A 46 -5.92 7.79 -0.08
C THR A 46 -7.06 8.46 -0.85
N THR A 47 -6.74 8.90 -2.05
CA THR A 47 -7.71 9.28 -3.08
C THR A 47 -7.85 8.14 -4.09
N PRO A 48 -8.98 8.02 -4.81
CA PRO A 48 -9.16 6.94 -5.75
C PRO A 48 -8.19 7.02 -6.93
N PHE A 49 -7.46 5.94 -7.19
CA PHE A 49 -6.85 5.62 -8.47
C PHE A 49 -7.67 4.57 -9.21
N THR A 50 -7.67 4.67 -10.54
CA THR A 50 -8.16 3.64 -11.45
C THR A 50 -7.04 2.66 -11.78
N LYS A 51 -7.40 1.43 -12.18
CA LYS A 51 -6.43 0.43 -12.67
C LYS A 51 -5.50 1.00 -13.77
N ALA A 52 -6.07 1.70 -14.75
CA ALA A 52 -5.29 2.28 -15.86
C ALA A 52 -4.27 3.33 -15.41
N GLN A 53 -4.59 4.13 -14.38
CA GLN A 53 -3.64 5.07 -13.80
C GLN A 53 -2.51 4.34 -13.06
N ILE A 54 -2.82 3.27 -12.34
CA ILE A 54 -1.82 2.45 -11.64
C ILE A 54 -0.86 1.81 -12.66
N GLU A 55 -1.39 1.30 -13.79
CA GLU A 55 -0.56 0.78 -14.88
C GLU A 55 0.39 1.82 -15.47
N GLU A 56 -0.01 3.09 -15.58
CA GLU A 56 0.89 4.17 -16.01
C GLU A 56 1.99 4.44 -14.97
N ILE A 57 1.64 4.51 -13.70
CA ILE A 57 2.63 4.73 -12.63
C ILE A 57 3.64 3.56 -12.59
N ILE A 58 3.20 2.32 -12.83
CA ILE A 58 4.09 1.16 -12.95
C ILE A 58 5.06 1.32 -14.13
N ARG A 59 4.60 1.81 -15.29
CA ARG A 59 5.49 2.09 -16.44
C ARG A 59 6.57 3.11 -16.13
N GLU A 60 6.29 4.04 -15.21
CA GLU A 60 7.24 5.05 -14.72
C GLU A 60 8.12 4.55 -13.57
N ASN A 61 8.01 3.29 -13.14
CA ASN A 61 8.61 2.74 -11.92
C ASN A 61 8.22 3.52 -10.64
N GLY A 62 7.01 4.11 -10.63
CA GLY A 62 6.53 4.98 -9.54
C GLY A 62 5.88 4.25 -8.37
N ILE A 63 5.80 2.91 -8.39
CA ILE A 63 5.24 2.11 -7.29
C ILE A 63 6.35 1.33 -6.60
N PHE A 64 6.37 1.41 -5.27
CA PHE A 64 7.20 0.56 -4.41
C PHE A 64 6.30 -0.30 -3.54
N VAL A 65 6.59 -1.59 -3.48
CA VAL A 65 5.85 -2.56 -2.67
C VAL A 65 6.71 -2.98 -1.50
N ALA A 66 6.11 -2.98 -0.31
CA ALA A 66 6.73 -3.42 0.94
C ALA A 66 6.01 -4.68 1.43
N GLU A 67 6.75 -5.78 1.51
CA GLU A 67 6.24 -7.08 1.94
C GLU A 67 6.99 -7.52 3.19
N ASN A 68 6.28 -8.14 4.13
CA ASN A 68 6.93 -8.81 5.25
C ASN A 68 7.59 -10.08 4.74
N GLU A 69 8.79 -10.41 5.22
CA GLU A 69 9.39 -11.72 4.96
C GLU A 69 8.46 -12.83 5.45
N HIS A 70 8.23 -13.82 4.58
CA HIS A 70 7.48 -15.05 4.89
C HIS A 70 8.25 -15.93 5.89
#